data_AF-A0A329UMY2-F1
#
_entry.id   AF-A0A329UMY2-F1
#
_cell.length_a   1.000
_cell.length_b   1.000
_cell.length_c   1.000
_cell.angle_alpha   90.00
_cell.angle_beta   90.00
_cell.angle_gamma   90.00
#
_symmetry.space_group_name_H-M   'P 1'
#
loop_
_entity.id
_entity.type
_entity.pdbx_description
1 polymer ?
#
loop_
_entity_poly.entity_id
_entity_poly.type
_entity_poly.pdbx_seq_one_letter_code
_entity_poly.pdbx_strand_id
1 'polypeptide(L)' 'MIHRCKRCGKLSSNRVAADDNPMKLMSIAIKPLCAPPFPLDYLEEMTALMGGDGRMR' A
#
# COMPACT_ATOMS: atom_id res chain seq x y z
N MET A 1 7.95 8.41 3.13
CA MET A 1 7.17 7.28 3.71
C MET A 1 5.73 7.73 3.98
N ILE A 2 4.71 6.91 3.67
CA ILE A 2 3.32 7.21 4.05
C ILE A 2 3.05 6.54 5.40
N HIS A 3 2.68 7.31 6.43
CA HIS A 3 2.23 6.77 7.71
C HIS A 3 0.71 6.83 7.85
N ARG A 4 0.13 5.82 8.51
CA ARG A 4 -1.28 5.80 8.93
C ARG A 4 -1.34 5.92 10.44
N CYS A 5 -1.98 6.97 10.95
CA CYS A 5 -2.22 7.09 12.39
C CYS A 5 -3.17 5.97 12.86
N LYS A 6 -2.74 5.13 13.81
CA LYS A 6 -3.59 4.04 14.33
C LYS A 6 -4.82 4.53 15.10
N ARG A 7 -4.81 5.77 15.60
CA ARG A 7 -5.89 6.34 16.40
C ARG A 7 -7.00 6.97 15.56
N CYS A 8 -6.65 7.71 14.51
CA CYS A 8 -7.63 8.45 13.69
C CYS A 8 -7.64 8.06 12.21
N GLY A 9 -6.78 7.13 11.78
CA GLY A 9 -6.74 6.65 10.40
C GLY A 9 -6.10 7.60 9.39
N LYS A 10 -5.75 8.84 9.78
CA LYS A 10 -5.17 9.85 8.89
C LYS A 10 -3.89 9.34 8.22
N LEU A 11 -3.83 9.52 6.90
CA LEU A 11 -2.64 9.29 6.09
C LEU A 11 -1.86 10.59 5.94
N SER A 12 -0.54 10.51 6.07
CA SER A 12 0.36 11.62 5.78
C SER A 12 1.66 11.09 5.18
N SER A 13 2.22 11.85 4.26
CA SER A 13 3.53 11.57 3.71
C SER A 13 4.56 12.39 4.47
N ASN A 14 5.68 11.75 4.81
CA ASN A 14 6.88 12.46 5.27
C ASN A 14 7.97 12.37 4.21
N ARG A 15 8.75 13.45 4.09
CA ARG A 15 9.99 13.45 3.28
C ARG A 15 11.01 12.51 3.90
N VAL A 16 11.86 11.93 3.06
CA VAL A 16 13.00 11.12 3.53
C VAL A 16 13.99 12.07 4.20
N ALA A 17 14.28 11.83 5.47
CA ALA A 17 15.22 12.62 6.25
C ALA A 17 16.66 12.15 6.01
N ALA A 18 17.65 12.95 6.41
CA ALA A 18 19.07 12.64 6.16
C ALA A 18 19.56 11.41 6.96
N ASP A 19 18.89 11.08 8.06
CA ASP A 19 19.16 9.95 8.95
C ASP A 19 18.37 8.68 8.59
N ASP A 20 17.47 8.75 7.60
CA ASP A 20 16.75 7.58 7.12
C ASP A 20 17.71 6.59 6.45
N ASN A 21 17.57 5.31 6.79
CA ASN A 21 18.31 4.25 6.11
C ASN A 21 17.54 3.78 4.86
N PRO A 22 18.11 3.92 3.64
CA PRO A 22 17.39 3.60 2.41
C PRO A 22 17.00 2.12 2.30
N MET A 23 17.82 1.20 2.82
CA MET A 23 17.50 -0.24 2.81
C MET A 23 16.29 -0.55 3.70
N LYS A 24 16.20 0.07 4.88
CA LYS A 24 15.04 -0.10 5.77
C LYS A 24 13.78 0.49 5.15
N LEU A 25 13.87 1.68 4.53
CA LEU A 25 12.73 2.27 3.82
C LEU A 25 12.24 1.38 2.67
N MET A 26 13.17 0.82 1.89
CA MET A 26 12.83 -0.09 0.80
C MET A 26 12.12 -1.34 1.33
N SER A 27 12.57 -1.90 2.46
CA SER A 27 11.90 -3.06 3.08
C SER A 27 10.45 -2.78 3.49
N ILE A 28 10.15 -1.57 3.97
CA ILE A 28 8.79 -1.14 4.31
C ILE A 28 7.94 -0.97 3.04
N ALA A 29 8.51 -0.37 2.00
CA ALA A 29 7.81 -0.15 0.73
C ALA A 29 7.52 -1.45 -0.03
N ILE A 30 8.40 -2.44 0.06
CA ILE A 30 8.27 -3.74 -0.63
C ILE A 30 7.34 -4.71 0.12
N LYS A 31 7.20 -4.57 1.45
CA LYS A 31 6.39 -5.50 2.27
C LYS A 31 4.97 -5.77 1.74
N PRO A 32 4.20 -4.76 1.30
CA PRO A 32 2.87 -4.98 0.73
C PRO A 32 2.88 -5.68 -0.64
N LEU A 33 3.98 -5.58 -1.39
CA LEU A 33 4.13 -6.26 -2.68
C LEU A 33 4.43 -7.76 -2.49
N CYS A 34 5.23 -8.10 -1.48
CA CYS A 34 5.53 -9.50 -1.15
C CYS A 34 4.41 -10.20 -0.39
N ALA A 35 3.60 -9.45 0.36
CA ALA A 35 2.49 -9.97 1.15
C ALA A 35 1.28 -9.03 1.01
N PRO A 36 0.56 -9.11 -0.12
CA PRO A 36 -0.58 -8.24 -0.35
C PRO A 36 -1.68 -8.54 0.68
N PRO A 37 -2.34 -7.51 1.22
CA PRO A 37 -3.36 -7.68 2.27
C PRO A 37 -4.68 -8.27 1.75
N PHE A 38 -4.73 -8.62 0.47
CA PHE A 38 -5.85 -9.27 -0.21
C PHE A 38 -5.31 -10.12 -1.37
N PRO A 39 -6.05 -11.15 -1.80
CA PRO A 39 -5.67 -11.97 -2.94
C PRO A 39 -5.63 -11.13 -4.23
N LEU A 40 -4.49 -11.08 -4.89
CA LEU A 40 -4.36 -10.36 -6.17
C LEU A 40 -4.96 -11.16 -7.34
N ASP A 41 -4.94 -12.49 -7.25
CA ASP A 41 -5.44 -13.38 -8.30
C ASP A 41 -6.94 -13.18 -8.62
N TYR A 42 -7.69 -12.59 -7.67
CA TYR A 42 -9.13 -12.37 -7.77
C TYR A 42 -9.51 -10.89 -7.75
N LEU A 43 -8.56 -9.98 -7.99
CA LEU A 43 -8.80 -8.54 -7.89
C LEU A 43 -9.89 -8.06 -8.85
N GLU A 44 -9.88 -8.54 -10.10
CA GLU A 44 -10.87 -8.20 -11.11
C GLU A 44 -12.26 -8.69 -10.72
N GLU A 45 -12.36 -9.93 -10.24
CA GLU A 45 -13.62 -10.54 -9.79
C GLU A 45 -14.19 -9.79 -8.57
N MET A 46 -13.36 -9.47 -7.58
CA MET A 46 -13.78 -8.66 -6.43
C MET A 46 -14.22 -7.25 -6.84
N THR A 47 -13.54 -6.63 -7.81
CA THR A 47 -13.91 -5.28 -8.28
C THR A 47 -15.22 -5.30 -9.04
N ALA A 48 -15.46 -6.32 -9.87
CA ALA A 48 -16.72 -6.53 -10.57
C ALA A 48 -17.89 -6.75 -9.60
N LEU A 49 -17.70 -7.55 -8.55
CA LEU A 49 -18.70 -7.78 -7.50
C LEU A 49 -19.03 -6.53 -6.69
N MET A 50 -18.09 -5.59 -6.57
CA MET A 50 -18.28 -4.29 -5.92
C MET A 50 -18.86 -3.21 -6.84
N GLY A 51 -19.27 -3.56 -8.07
CA GLY A 51 -19.85 -2.64 -9.04
C GLY A 51 -18.85 -1.63 -9.62
N GLY A 52 -17.55 -1.91 -9.53
CA GLY A 52 -16.49 -1.07 -10.08
C GLY A 52 -16.00 -1.57 -11.44
N ASP A 53 -15.67 -0.64 -12.34
CA ASP A 53 -15.22 -0.92 -13.72
C ASP A 53 -13.77 -1.46 -13.83
N GLY A 54 -13.25 -2.16 -12.80
CA GLY A 54 -11.85 -2.48 -12.46
C GLY A 54 -10.88 -3.02 -13.54
N ARG A 55 -10.83 -2.39 -14.71
CA ARG A 55 -9.99 -2.74 -15.85
C ARG A 55 -8.59 -2.17 -15.62
N MET A 56 -7.66 -3.04 -15.30
CA MET A 56 -6.23 -2.73 -15.35
C MET A 56 -5.79 -2.77 -16.82
N ARG A 57 -5.40 -1.61 -17.38
CA ARG A 57 -4.82 -1.49 -18.73
C ARG A 57 -3.30 -1.59 -18.67
#